data_AF-K2PQF7-F1
#
_entry.id   AF-K2PQF7-F1
#
_cell.length_a   1.000
_cell.length_b   1.000
_cell.length_c   1.000
_cell.angle_alpha   90.00
_cell.angle_beta   90.00
_cell.angle_gamma   90.00
#
_symmetry.space_group_name_H-M   'P 1'
#
loop_
_entity.id
_entity.type
_entity.pdbx_description
1 polymer ?
#
loop_
_entity_poly.entity_id
_entity_poly.type
_entity_poly.pdbx_seq_one_letter_code
_entity_poly.pdbx_strand_id
1 'polypeptide(L)'
;MEIDEKYIKAKERVKELKKFYTSLAIFIVVNLFLLVCNYMINGLTYPWFLWITVWWGFVIVVQALKLFGFNLIFSKDWEERKIKEFMEREETYKKESEHKWE
;
A
#
# COMPACT_ATOMS: atom_id res chain seq x y z
N MET A 1 9.66 -27.36 -5.31
CA MET A 1 8.56 -26.36 -5.28
C MET A 1 8.70 -25.33 -4.15
N GLU A 2 9.42 -25.58 -3.05
CA GLU A 2 9.61 -24.57 -1.98
C GLU A 2 10.44 -23.32 -2.37
N ILE A 3 11.31 -23.43 -3.38
CA ILE A 3 12.17 -22.30 -3.81
C ILE A 3 11.34 -21.21 -4.49
N ASP A 4 10.30 -21.57 -5.24
CA ASP A 4 9.44 -20.61 -5.93
C ASP A 4 8.65 -19.73 -4.97
N GLU A 5 8.07 -20.30 -3.90
CA GLU A 5 7.28 -19.49 -2.94
C GLU A 5 8.11 -18.46 -2.19
N LYS A 6 9.33 -18.83 -1.77
CA LYS A 6 10.25 -17.89 -1.11
C LYS A 6 10.69 -16.80 -2.07
N TYR A 7 10.93 -17.15 -3.33
CA TYR A 7 11.33 -16.20 -4.37
C TYR A 7 10.20 -15.24 -4.76
N ILE A 8 8.96 -15.73 -4.87
CA ILE A 8 7.77 -14.92 -5.16
C ILE A 8 7.52 -13.92 -4.04
N LYS A 9 7.55 -14.36 -2.77
CA LYS A 9 7.39 -13.48 -1.60
C LYS A 9 8.48 -12.39 -1.54
N ALA A 10 9.72 -12.75 -1.83
CA ALA A 10 10.81 -11.78 -1.90
C ALA A 10 10.61 -10.76 -3.05
N LYS A 11 10.14 -11.23 -4.21
CA LYS A 11 9.90 -10.39 -5.39
C LYS A 11 8.75 -9.42 -5.19
N GLU A 12 7.68 -9.84 -4.51
CA GLU A 12 6.56 -8.96 -4.13
C GLU A 12 7.02 -7.82 -3.22
N ARG A 13 7.80 -8.14 -2.18
CA ARG A 13 8.38 -7.13 -1.28
C ARG A 13 9.21 -6.10 -2.05
N VAL A 14 10.05 -6.55 -2.98
CA VAL A 14 10.88 -5.66 -3.81
C VAL A 14 10.03 -4.79 -4.74
N LYS A 15 8.94 -5.33 -5.29
CA LYS A 15 8.02 -4.59 -6.18
C LYS A 15 7.31 -3.46 -5.43
N GLU A 16 6.86 -3.73 -4.21
CA GLU A 16 6.27 -2.71 -3.34
C GLU A 16 7.29 -1.65 -2.94
N LEU A 17 8.51 -2.07 -2.61
CA LEU A 17 9.61 -1.17 -2.27
C LEU A 17 9.91 -0.21 -3.43
N LYS A 18 10.02 -0.73 -4.65
CA LYS A 18 10.21 0.08 -5.86
C LYS A 18 9.09 1.12 -6.03
N LYS A 19 7.83 0.71 -5.83
CA LYS A 19 6.68 1.61 -5.98
C LYS A 19 6.73 2.76 -4.97
N PHE A 20 7.11 2.47 -3.73
CA PHE A 20 7.31 3.49 -2.70
C PHE A 20 8.45 4.46 -3.05
N TYR A 21 9.61 3.96 -3.44
CA TYR A 21 10.74 4.82 -3.82
C TYR A 21 10.42 5.74 -5.00
N THR A 22 9.66 5.25 -6.00
CA THR A 22 9.20 6.10 -7.10
C THR A 22 8.30 7.24 -6.60
N SER A 23 7.33 6.94 -5.73
CA SER A 23 6.46 7.97 -5.14
C SER A 23 7.23 8.97 -4.28
N LEU A 24 8.21 8.50 -3.49
CA LEU A 24 9.09 9.34 -2.68
C LEU A 24 9.97 10.26 -3.55
N ALA A 25 10.56 9.71 -4.62
CA ALA A 25 11.41 10.47 -5.54
C ALA A 25 10.62 11.59 -6.24
N ILE A 26 9.41 11.28 -6.72
CA ILE A 26 8.52 12.29 -7.33
C ILE A 26 8.18 13.38 -6.31
N PHE A 27 7.86 13.00 -5.06
CA PHE A 27 7.58 13.97 -4.00
C PHE A 27 8.75 14.91 -3.72
N ILE A 28 9.98 14.37 -3.63
CA ILE A 28 11.19 15.16 -3.42
C ILE A 28 11.40 16.14 -4.58
N VAL A 29 11.29 15.66 -5.82
CA VAL A 29 11.46 16.49 -7.03
C VAL A 29 10.42 17.60 -7.09
N VAL A 30 9.14 17.28 -6.83
CA VAL A 30 8.05 18.27 -6.83
C VAL A 30 8.21 19.29 -5.72
N ASN A 31 8.58 18.87 -4.50
CA ASN A 31 8.84 19.81 -3.39
C ASN A 31 10.04 20.72 -3.67
N LEU A 32 11.13 20.17 -4.20
CA LEU A 32 12.31 20.97 -4.60
C LEU A 32 11.92 22.00 -5.66
N PHE A 33 11.17 21.59 -6.69
CA PHE A 33 10.69 22.49 -7.73
C PHE A 33 9.80 23.59 -7.15
N LEU A 34 8.84 23.24 -6.28
CA LEU A 34 7.96 24.18 -5.59
C LEU A 34 8.73 25.17 -4.71
N LEU A 35 9.74 24.69 -3.99
CA LEU A 35 10.59 25.52 -3.13
C LEU A 35 11.37 26.54 -3.95
N VAL A 36 11.97 26.11 -5.07
CA VAL A 36 12.70 27.00 -5.99
C VAL A 36 11.75 28.02 -6.63
N CYS A 37 10.56 27.59 -7.08
CA CYS A 37 9.53 28.49 -7.61
C CYS A 37 9.06 29.50 -6.57
N ASN A 38 8.79 29.08 -5.33
CA ASN A 38 8.36 29.98 -4.26
C ASN A 38 9.44 31.01 -3.92
N TYR A 39 10.70 30.57 -3.85
CA TYR A 39 11.85 31.43 -3.64
C TYR A 39 11.98 32.49 -4.74
N MET A 40 11.83 32.10 -6.02
CA MET A 40 11.89 33.04 -7.14
C MET A 40 10.74 34.05 -7.18
N ILE A 41 9.52 33.66 -6.77
CA ILE A 41 8.33 34.49 -6.98
C ILE A 41 8.07 35.44 -5.79
N ASN A 42 8.19 34.96 -4.55
CA ASN A 42 7.68 35.68 -3.37
C ASN A 42 8.69 35.84 -2.22
N GLY A 43 9.93 35.35 -2.38
CA GLY A 43 10.97 35.47 -1.36
C GLY A 43 10.57 34.90 0.01
N LEU A 44 9.71 33.86 0.04
CA LEU A 44 9.14 33.20 1.23
C LEU A 44 8.00 33.93 1.99
N THR A 45 7.44 35.03 1.47
CA THR A 45 6.40 35.80 2.18
C THR A 45 5.09 35.01 2.40
N TYR A 46 4.75 34.08 1.50
CA TYR A 46 3.59 33.20 1.62
C TYR A 46 3.95 31.75 1.26
N PRO A 47 4.28 30.90 2.23
CA PRO A 47 4.72 29.52 1.99
C PRO A 47 3.52 28.60 1.73
N TRP A 48 2.76 28.87 0.66
CA TRP A 48 1.59 28.06 0.27
C TRP A 48 1.94 26.58 0.00
N PHE A 49 3.21 26.31 -0.33
CA PHE A 49 3.73 24.98 -0.57
C PHE A 49 3.61 24.08 0.66
N LEU A 50 3.60 24.65 1.88
CA LEU A 50 3.46 23.88 3.12
C LEU A 50 2.16 23.07 3.14
N TRP A 51 1.06 23.61 2.61
CA TRP A 51 -0.19 22.86 2.53
C TRP A 51 -0.09 21.66 1.61
N ILE A 52 0.60 21.81 0.48
CA ILE A 52 0.85 20.71 -0.47
C ILE A 52 1.77 19.68 0.21
N THR A 53 2.86 20.12 0.85
CA THR A 53 3.80 19.23 1.54
C THR A 53 3.13 18.46 2.68
N VAL A 54 2.20 19.07 3.42
CA VAL A 54 1.46 18.41 4.51
C VAL A 54 0.57 17.28 3.97
N TRP A 55 -0.23 17.56 2.93
CA TRP A 55 -1.08 16.53 2.32
C TRP A 55 -0.28 15.41 1.69
N TRP A 56 0.78 15.75 0.97
CA TRP A 56 1.65 14.77 0.35
C TRP A 56 2.49 13.99 1.37
N GLY A 57 2.91 14.64 2.46
CA GLY A 57 3.57 14.00 3.59
C GLY A 57 2.68 12.93 4.23
N PHE A 58 1.38 13.23 4.39
CA PHE A 58 0.41 12.24 4.88
C PHE A 58 0.32 11.01 3.96
N VAL A 59 0.27 11.20 2.64
CA VAL A 59 0.23 10.11 1.65
C VAL A 59 1.47 9.22 1.76
N ILE A 60 2.66 9.82 1.90
CA ILE A 60 3.92 9.08 2.05
C ILE A 60 3.97 8.35 3.38
N VAL A 61 3.52 8.98 4.48
CA VAL A 61 3.45 8.32 5.79
C VAL A 61 2.56 7.08 5.72
N VAL A 62 1.39 7.17 5.10
CA VAL A 62 0.49 6.01 4.91
C VAL A 62 1.15 4.93 4.05
N GLN A 63 1.82 5.30 2.95
CA GLN A 63 2.55 4.33 2.13
C GLN A 63 3.74 3.71 2.87
N ALA A 64 4.46 4.49 3.68
CA ALA A 64 5.60 4.04 4.47
C ALA A 64 5.14 3.07 5.56
N LEU A 65 4.02 3.36 6.25
CA LEU A 65 3.39 2.46 7.21
C LEU A 65 2.99 1.14 6.55
N LYS A 66 2.44 1.19 5.34
CA LYS A 66 2.12 0.00 4.56
C LYS A 66 3.38 -0.83 4.20
N LEU A 67 4.49 -0.17 3.87
CA LEU A 67 5.73 -0.80 3.42
C LEU A 67 6.61 -1.34 4.55
N PHE A 68 6.76 -0.58 5.65
CA PHE A 68 7.51 -0.99 6.85
C PHE A 68 6.83 -2.09 7.64
N GLY A 69 5.68 -2.59 7.17
CA GLY A 69 5.02 -3.71 7.77
C GLY A 69 4.24 -3.32 9.02
N PHE A 70 3.48 -2.22 8.96
CA PHE A 70 2.27 -2.11 9.80
C PHE A 70 1.20 -3.13 9.33
N ASN A 71 1.63 -4.39 9.18
CA ASN A 71 0.84 -5.62 9.13
C ASN A 71 0.16 -5.92 10.48
N LEU A 72 0.23 -5.00 11.44
CA LEU A 72 -0.37 -5.19 12.77
C LEU A 72 -1.90 -5.05 12.76
N ILE A 73 -2.48 -4.29 11.82
CA ILE A 73 -3.95 -4.13 11.75
C ILE A 73 -4.59 -5.20 10.84
N PHE A 74 -3.85 -5.66 9.83
CA PHE A 74 -4.27 -6.67 8.87
C PHE A 74 -3.27 -7.83 8.93
N SER A 75 -3.18 -8.48 10.10
CA SER A 75 -2.36 -9.68 10.23
C SER A 75 -2.78 -10.66 9.14
N LYS A 76 -1.82 -11.37 8.57
CA LYS A 76 -2.09 -12.54 7.71
C LYS A 76 -3.16 -13.46 8.29
N ASP A 77 -3.32 -13.50 9.62
CA ASP A 77 -4.41 -14.20 10.29
C ASP A 77 -5.81 -13.71 9.92
N TRP A 78 -6.02 -12.41 9.65
CA TRP A 78 -7.32 -11.92 9.18
C TRP A 78 -7.58 -12.35 7.74
N GLU A 79 -6.57 -12.25 6.89
CA GLU A 79 -6.66 -12.63 5.49
C GLU A 79 -6.89 -14.15 5.34
N GLU A 80 -6.14 -14.95 6.10
CA GLU A 80 -6.24 -16.40 6.15
C GLU A 80 -7.57 -16.87 6.77
N ARG A 81 -8.06 -16.18 7.82
CA ARG A 81 -9.42 -16.42 8.34
C ARG A 81 -10.50 -16.11 7.32
N LYS A 82 -10.40 -14.99 6.60
CA LYS A 82 -11.42 -14.63 5.60
C LYS A 82 -11.42 -15.57 4.41
N ILE A 83 -10.25 -16.00 3.94
CA ILE A 83 -10.12 -17.00 2.88
C ILE A 83 -10.73 -18.33 3.33
N LYS A 84 -10.45 -18.78 4.56
CA LYS A 84 -11.04 -20.00 5.12
C LYS A 84 -12.57 -19.92 5.22
N GLU A 85 -13.10 -18.79 5.68
CA GLU A 85 -14.54 -18.52 5.81
C GLU A 85 -15.26 -18.41 4.45
N PHE A 86 -14.54 -18.08 3.37
CA PHE A 86 -15.06 -18.13 2.01
C PHE A 86 -15.07 -19.57 1.45
N MET A 87 -13.99 -20.33 1.65
CA MET A 87 -13.93 -21.74 1.21
C MET A 87 -14.96 -22.62 1.92
N GLU A 88 -15.10 -22.46 3.24
CA GLU A 88 -16.13 -23.22 4.00
C GLU A 88 -17.53 -22.89 3.49
N ARG A 89 -17.81 -21.62 3.17
CA ARG A 89 -19.11 -21.23 2.58
C ARG A 89 -19.35 -21.91 1.24
N GLU A 90 -18.39 -21.92 0.32
CA GLU A 90 -18.52 -22.61 -0.97
C GLU A 90 -18.74 -24.12 -0.82
N GLU A 91 -18.06 -24.77 0.12
CA GLU A 91 -18.28 -26.19 0.41
C GLU A 91 -19.69 -26.46 0.94
N THR A 92 -20.22 -25.61 1.83
CA THR A 92 -21.62 -25.72 2.28
C THR A 92 -22.62 -25.48 1.16
N TYR A 93 -22.40 -24.49 0.29
CA TYR A 93 -23.28 -24.23 -0.87
C TYR A 93 -23.31 -25.42 -1.84
N LYS A 94 -22.17 -26.06 -2.06
CA LYS A 94 -22.08 -27.23 -2.95
C LYS A 94 -22.84 -28.43 -2.39
N LYS A 95 -22.68 -28.72 -1.09
CA LYS A 95 -23.39 -29.81 -0.39
C LYS A 95 -24.91 -29.59 -0.30
N GLU A 96 -25.34 -28.36 -0.03
CA GLU A 96 -26.76 -27.99 0.02
C GLU A 96 -27.40 -28.11 -1.38
N SER A 97 -26.65 -27.79 -2.44
CA SER A 97 -27.13 -27.94 -3.81
C SER A 97 -27.29 -29.40 -4.23
N GLU A 98 -26.36 -30.30 -3.89
CA GLU A 98 -26.48 -31.73 -4.19
C GLU A 98 -27.67 -32.37 -3.46
N HIS A 99 -27.88 -32.07 -2.18
CA HIS A 99 -28.98 -32.61 -1.39
C HIS A 99 -30.37 -32.09 -1.81
N LYS A 100 -30.45 -30.98 -2.57
CA LYS A 100 -31.71 -30.42 -3.06
C LYS A 100 -32.16 -31.04 -4.39
N TRP A 101 -31.26 -31.70 -5.12
CA TRP A 101 -31.55 -32.32 -6.41
C TRP A 101 -31.65 -33.85 -6.34
N GLU A 102 -31.49 -34.44 -5.15
CA GLU A 102 -31.81 -35.83 -4.79
C GLU A 102 -33.20 -35.93 -4.12
#